data_AF-A0A0D2N0P9-F1
#
_entry.id   AF-A0A0D2N0P9-F1
#
_cell.length_a   1.000
_cell.length_b   1.000
_cell.length_c   1.000
_cell.angle_alpha   90.00
_cell.angle_beta   90.00
_cell.angle_gamma   90.00
#
_symmetry.space_group_name_H-M   'P 1'
#
loop_
_entity.id
_entity.type
_entity.pdbx_description
1 polymer ?
#
loop_
_entity_poly.entity_id
_entity_poly.type
_entity_poly.pdbx_seq_one_letter_code
_entity_poly.pdbx_strand_id
1 'polypeptide(L)'
;MERNVDARNEKGAAQAVLEAIYGRELIRTFPGRLSLEALQRRGNSVTALVGCGKRINEGSAKEFRRGRKQLGVYADSHNQSGQPQAWPLVRLCRISHNWEVLRGGAVLVDLPGVRDANAARGRVAESYLKQCGAVWVAAEVTRAVDNASAKDLLGSTFRRQMLMDGQYSNISFVSEIVLNLGAREICERSGTSPEDFAALDDAIRGLQGDQEGLEGELKRLARQVHHRV
;
A
#
# COMPACT_ATOMS: atom_id res chain seq x y z
N MET A 1 15.73 -21.06 15.93
CA MET A 1 14.44 -21.65 15.53
C MET A 1 14.06 -21.03 14.20
N GLU A 2 14.23 -21.78 13.11
CA GLU A 2 13.75 -21.37 11.79
C GLU A 2 12.23 -21.16 11.84
N ARG A 3 11.77 -20.01 11.35
CA ARG A 3 10.33 -19.72 11.23
C ARG A 3 9.78 -20.71 10.21
N ASN A 4 9.01 -21.70 10.66
CA ASN A 4 8.31 -22.63 9.78
C ASN A 4 7.12 -21.90 9.17
N VAL A 5 7.38 -21.14 8.11
CA VAL A 5 6.35 -20.62 7.21
C VAL A 5 5.74 -21.84 6.54
N ASP A 6 4.42 -22.02 6.61
CA ASP A 6 3.73 -23.17 6.03
C ASP A 6 4.22 -23.43 4.59
N ALA A 7 4.97 -24.52 4.40
CA ALA A 7 5.61 -24.84 3.12
C ALA A 7 4.61 -24.97 1.95
N ARG A 8 3.33 -25.22 2.26
CA ARG A 8 2.22 -25.19 1.28
C ARG A 8 1.91 -23.78 0.78
N ASN A 9 1.97 -22.78 1.67
CA ASN A 9 1.75 -21.38 1.31
C ASN A 9 2.94 -20.83 0.50
N GLU A 10 4.16 -21.22 0.88
CA GLU A 10 5.38 -20.80 0.16
C GLU A 10 5.45 -21.37 -1.26
N LYS A 11 5.10 -22.65 -1.46
CA LYS A 11 5.01 -23.25 -2.80
C LYS A 11 3.97 -22.56 -3.67
N GLY A 12 2.79 -22.25 -3.11
CA GLY A 12 1.74 -21.51 -3.81
C GLY A 12 2.19 -20.10 -4.20
N ALA A 13 2.88 -19.41 -3.30
CA ALA A 13 3.42 -18.07 -3.54
C ALA A 13 4.53 -18.07 -4.60
N ALA A 14 5.47 -19.01 -4.53
CA ALA A 14 6.54 -19.17 -5.51
C ALA A 14 5.97 -19.48 -6.91
N GLN A 15 4.96 -20.37 -6.97
CA GLN A 15 4.27 -20.65 -8.22
C GLN A 15 3.56 -19.41 -8.76
N ALA A 16 2.87 -18.63 -7.93
CA ALA A 16 2.21 -17.39 -8.35
C ALA A 16 3.20 -16.35 -8.91
N VAL A 17 4.37 -16.21 -8.29
CA VAL A 17 5.45 -15.34 -8.80
C VAL A 17 5.94 -15.80 -10.17
N LEU A 18 6.16 -17.11 -10.36
CA LEU A 18 6.59 -17.66 -11.64
C LEU A 18 5.51 -17.52 -12.72
N GLU A 19 4.24 -17.77 -12.38
CA GLU A 19 3.09 -17.57 -13.29
C GLU A 19 2.97 -16.10 -13.71
N ALA A 20 3.23 -15.16 -12.78
CA ALA A 20 3.26 -13.74 -13.07
C ALA A 20 4.41 -13.37 -14.02
N ILE A 21 5.63 -13.89 -13.83
CA ILE A 21 6.77 -13.49 -14.68
C ILE A 21 6.73 -14.16 -16.07
N TYR A 22 6.44 -15.46 -16.11
CA TYR A 22 6.60 -16.29 -17.31
C TYR A 22 5.29 -16.70 -17.99
N GLY A 23 4.15 -16.40 -17.36
CA GLY A 23 2.83 -16.76 -17.84
C GLY A 23 2.36 -18.12 -17.32
N ARG A 24 1.05 -18.22 -17.09
CA ARG A 24 0.41 -19.40 -16.49
C ARG A 24 0.56 -20.66 -17.34
N GLU A 25 0.46 -20.55 -18.66
CA GLU A 25 0.56 -21.69 -19.57
C GLU A 25 1.93 -22.36 -19.46
N LEU A 26 3.02 -21.60 -19.41
CA LEU A 26 4.36 -22.18 -19.32
C LEU A 26 4.54 -22.95 -18.01
N ILE A 27 4.12 -22.35 -16.89
CA ILE A 27 4.34 -22.91 -15.57
C ILE A 27 3.45 -24.12 -15.30
N ARG A 28 2.20 -24.13 -15.82
CA ARG A 28 1.24 -25.21 -15.58
C ARG A 28 1.31 -26.36 -16.58
N THR A 29 1.76 -26.11 -17.82
CA THR A 29 1.79 -27.14 -18.88
C THR A 29 2.99 -28.09 -18.76
N PHE A 30 4.01 -27.77 -17.93
CA PHE A 30 5.21 -28.60 -17.76
C PHE A 30 5.51 -29.02 -16.30
N PRO A 31 4.62 -29.78 -15.63
CA PRO A 31 4.97 -30.40 -14.36
C PRO A 31 6.06 -31.46 -14.60
N GLY A 32 7.31 -31.15 -14.24
CA GLY A 32 8.45 -32.07 -14.29
C GLY A 32 9.56 -31.76 -15.30
N ARG A 33 9.44 -30.70 -16.12
CA ARG A 33 10.48 -30.27 -17.08
C ARG A 33 10.87 -28.79 -17.00
N LEU A 34 10.38 -28.07 -15.99
CA LEU A 34 10.76 -26.67 -15.78
C LEU A 34 12.22 -26.62 -15.30
N SER A 35 13.15 -26.39 -16.22
CA SER A 35 14.56 -26.16 -15.90
C SER A 35 14.90 -24.67 -15.90
N LEU A 36 15.94 -24.30 -15.15
CA LEU A 36 16.45 -22.92 -15.16
C LEU A 36 16.81 -22.46 -16.59
N GLU A 37 17.40 -23.34 -17.38
CA GLU A 37 17.75 -23.06 -18.78
C GLU A 37 16.51 -22.79 -19.64
N ALA A 38 15.42 -23.54 -19.43
CA ALA A 38 14.16 -23.33 -20.16
C ALA A 38 13.53 -21.97 -19.84
N LEU A 39 13.65 -21.52 -18.58
CA LEU A 39 13.22 -20.19 -18.15
C LEU A 39 14.12 -19.09 -18.74
N GLN A 40 15.44 -19.26 -18.71
CA GLN A 40 16.40 -18.30 -19.25
C GLN A 40 16.28 -18.13 -20.78
N ARG A 41 16.02 -19.21 -21.51
CA ARG A 41 15.81 -19.17 -22.97
C ARG A 41 14.50 -18.46 -23.35
N ARG A 42 13.53 -18.37 -22.44
CA ARG A 42 12.27 -17.63 -22.66
C ARG A 42 12.39 -16.18 -22.21
N GLY A 43 12.88 -15.35 -23.12
CA GLY A 43 12.70 -13.90 -23.05
C GLY A 43 11.24 -13.51 -23.27
N ASN A 44 10.71 -12.60 -22.46
CA ASN A 44 9.44 -11.93 -22.68
C ASN A 44 9.57 -10.45 -22.28
N SER A 45 8.49 -9.68 -22.46
CA SER A 45 8.49 -8.25 -22.13
C SER A 45 8.76 -7.94 -20.66
N VAL A 46 8.50 -8.87 -19.74
CA VAL A 46 8.72 -8.73 -18.30
C VAL A 46 10.14 -9.15 -17.91
N THR A 47 10.67 -10.26 -18.42
CA THR A 47 12.05 -10.69 -18.13
C THR A 47 13.07 -9.71 -18.72
N ALA A 48 12.72 -8.99 -19.79
CA ALA A 48 13.51 -7.88 -20.32
C ALA A 48 13.64 -6.68 -19.35
N LEU A 49 12.82 -6.59 -18.30
CA LEU A 49 12.89 -5.51 -17.30
C LEU A 49 13.95 -5.77 -16.22
N VAL A 50 14.51 -6.98 -16.15
CA VAL A 50 15.50 -7.34 -15.12
C VAL A 50 16.74 -6.48 -15.29
N GLY A 51 17.15 -5.79 -14.22
CA GLY A 51 18.30 -4.88 -14.23
C GLY A 51 18.03 -3.51 -14.85
N CYS A 52 16.83 -3.27 -15.40
CA CYS A 52 16.45 -1.99 -15.95
C CYS A 52 15.89 -1.04 -14.88
N GLY A 53 16.14 0.27 -15.05
CA GLY A 53 15.51 1.34 -14.28
C GLY A 53 14.57 2.14 -15.17
N LYS A 54 13.28 2.21 -14.82
CA LYS A 54 12.31 3.07 -15.50
C LYS A 54 12.19 4.40 -14.76
N ARG A 55 12.41 5.52 -15.45
CA ARG A 55 12.16 6.86 -14.94
C ARG A 55 10.87 7.41 -15.55
N ILE A 56 10.00 7.95 -14.71
CA ILE A 56 8.75 8.62 -15.09
C ILE A 56 8.83 10.01 -14.46
N ASN A 57 8.70 11.05 -15.28
CA ASN A 57 8.70 12.45 -14.85
C ASN A 57 7.44 13.12 -15.39
N GLU A 58 6.70 13.80 -14.52
CA GLU A 58 5.47 14.51 -14.87
C GLU A 58 5.51 15.92 -14.25
N GLY A 59 4.95 16.91 -14.93
CA GLY A 59 5.00 18.31 -14.49
C GLY A 59 4.03 18.65 -13.37
N SER A 60 3.03 17.80 -13.12
CA SER A 60 2.02 18.01 -12.09
C SER A 60 1.56 16.72 -11.41
N ALA A 61 1.08 16.84 -10.18
CA ALA A 61 0.47 15.71 -9.45
C ALA A 61 -0.75 15.13 -10.20
N LYS A 62 -1.50 15.96 -10.93
CA LYS A 62 -2.66 15.51 -11.73
C LYS A 62 -2.23 14.65 -12.90
N GLU A 63 -1.17 15.04 -13.62
CA GLU A 63 -0.60 14.25 -14.70
C GLU A 63 0.02 12.96 -14.17
N PHE A 64 0.75 13.02 -13.06
CA PHE A 64 1.29 11.83 -12.39
C PHE A 64 0.18 10.86 -11.98
N ARG A 65 -0.93 11.35 -11.40
CA ARG A 65 -2.10 10.51 -11.07
C ARG A 65 -2.78 9.94 -12.31
N ARG A 66 -2.92 10.71 -13.39
CA ARG A 66 -3.48 10.19 -14.66
C ARG A 66 -2.56 9.15 -15.30
N GLY A 67 -1.26 9.41 -15.21
CA GLY A 67 -0.15 8.52 -15.59
C GLY A 67 0.03 7.33 -14.66
N ARG A 68 -0.70 7.25 -13.53
CA ARG A 68 -0.69 6.08 -12.61
C ARG A 68 -1.00 4.77 -13.34
N LYS A 69 -1.74 4.81 -14.45
CA LYS A 69 -1.91 3.65 -15.34
C LYS A 69 -0.57 3.07 -15.82
N GLN A 70 0.42 3.91 -16.09
CA GLN A 70 1.77 3.49 -16.47
C GLN A 70 2.51 2.83 -15.30
N LEU A 71 2.31 3.30 -14.07
CA LEU A 71 2.92 2.72 -12.88
C LEU A 71 2.23 1.39 -12.46
N GLY A 72 0.91 1.29 -12.67
CA GLY A 72 0.13 0.10 -12.34
C GLY A 72 0.63 -1.17 -13.03
N VAL A 73 1.23 -1.05 -14.23
CA VAL A 73 1.86 -2.18 -14.94
C VAL A 73 3.00 -2.80 -14.13
N TYR A 74 3.68 -1.99 -13.32
CA TYR A 74 4.81 -2.41 -12.51
C TYR A 74 4.43 -2.73 -11.06
N ALA A 75 3.38 -2.14 -10.52
CA ALA A 75 3.07 -2.24 -9.08
C ALA A 75 1.85 -3.13 -8.76
N ASP A 76 0.97 -3.39 -9.71
CA ASP A 76 -0.31 -4.06 -9.45
C ASP A 76 -0.28 -5.56 -9.79
N SER A 77 -0.67 -6.38 -8.81
CA SER A 77 -0.84 -7.83 -8.98
C SER A 77 -2.19 -8.23 -9.57
N HIS A 78 -3.16 -7.31 -9.61
CA HIS A 78 -4.52 -7.56 -10.12
C HIS A 78 -4.67 -7.29 -11.62
N ASN A 79 -3.59 -6.89 -12.30
CA ASN A 79 -3.65 -6.59 -13.73
C ASN A 79 -3.76 -7.88 -14.55
N GLN A 80 -4.94 -8.10 -15.14
CA GLN A 80 -5.26 -9.03 -16.22
C GLN A 80 -4.74 -10.48 -16.05
N SER A 81 -5.66 -11.38 -15.71
CA SER A 81 -5.39 -12.81 -15.62
C SER A 81 -4.82 -13.37 -16.93
N GLY A 82 -3.57 -13.85 -16.90
CA GLY A 82 -2.95 -14.60 -17.99
C GLY A 82 -1.82 -13.88 -18.73
N GLN A 83 -1.62 -12.58 -18.50
CA GLN A 83 -0.48 -11.85 -19.06
C GLN A 83 0.69 -11.80 -18.06
N PRO A 84 1.95 -11.74 -18.55
CA PRO A 84 3.09 -11.48 -17.69
C PRO A 84 2.97 -10.15 -16.94
N GLN A 85 3.28 -10.15 -15.64
CA GLN A 85 3.20 -9.01 -14.74
C GLN A 85 4.58 -8.70 -14.15
N ALA A 86 4.92 -7.41 -14.05
CA ALA A 86 6.24 -6.97 -13.63
C ALA A 86 6.41 -6.81 -12.11
N TRP A 87 5.33 -6.78 -11.33
CA TRP A 87 5.37 -6.54 -9.88
C TRP A 87 6.32 -7.47 -9.09
N PRO A 88 6.53 -8.75 -9.45
CA PRO A 88 7.47 -9.58 -8.71
C PRO A 88 8.94 -9.19 -8.93
N LEU A 89 9.25 -8.49 -10.02
CA LEU A 89 10.60 -8.04 -10.37
C LEU A 89 10.91 -6.63 -9.83
N VAL A 90 9.90 -5.87 -9.41
CA VAL A 90 10.09 -4.52 -8.90
C VAL A 90 10.72 -4.57 -7.52
N ARG A 91 11.99 -4.18 -7.44
CA ARG A 91 12.75 -4.11 -6.19
C ARG A 91 12.48 -2.84 -5.38
N LEU A 92 12.37 -1.70 -6.05
CA LEU A 92 12.26 -0.38 -5.41
C LEU A 92 11.54 0.60 -6.33
N CYS A 93 10.54 1.30 -5.79
CA CYS A 93 9.96 2.49 -6.41
C CYS A 93 10.40 3.71 -5.60
N ARG A 94 11.07 4.67 -6.25
CA ARG A 94 11.47 5.94 -5.61
C ARG A 94 10.64 7.06 -6.20
N ILE A 95 9.88 7.74 -5.34
CA ILE A 95 9.09 8.92 -5.70
C ILE A 95 9.80 10.13 -5.09
N SER A 96 9.98 11.19 -5.89
CA SER A 96 10.64 12.41 -5.46
C SER A 96 9.87 13.62 -5.94
N HIS A 97 9.63 14.55 -5.02
CA HIS A 97 8.94 15.81 -5.26
C HIS A 97 9.36 16.80 -4.16
N ASN A 98 9.14 18.09 -4.35
CA ASN A 98 9.41 19.13 -3.37
C ASN A 98 8.32 19.22 -2.30
N TRP A 99 8.09 18.14 -1.55
CA TRP A 99 7.14 18.16 -0.44
C TRP A 99 7.67 19.00 0.72
N GLU A 100 6.92 20.03 1.11
CA GLU A 100 7.28 20.91 2.22
C GLU A 100 7.46 20.15 3.54
N VAL A 101 6.58 19.19 3.83
CA VAL A 101 6.64 18.34 5.03
C VAL A 101 7.92 17.49 5.12
N LEU A 102 8.58 17.21 3.99
CA LEU A 102 9.82 16.43 3.92
C LEU A 102 11.07 17.31 3.75
N ARG A 103 10.93 18.65 3.77
CA ARG A 103 12.02 19.60 3.57
C ARG A 103 13.17 19.43 4.56
N GLY A 104 12.87 18.93 5.77
CA GLY A 104 13.87 18.62 6.80
C GLY A 104 14.78 17.43 6.50
N GLY A 105 14.65 16.78 5.33
CA GLY A 105 15.46 15.62 4.94
C GLY A 105 14.86 14.27 5.36
N ALA A 106 13.62 14.26 5.85
CA ALA A 106 12.90 13.04 6.17
C ALA A 106 12.61 12.21 4.90
N VAL A 107 12.76 10.89 5.01
CA VAL A 107 12.43 9.94 3.94
C VAL A 107 11.36 8.99 4.46
N LEU A 108 10.21 8.98 3.80
CA LEU A 108 9.15 8.01 4.07
C LEU A 108 9.36 6.77 3.21
N VAL A 109 9.29 5.60 3.85
CA VAL A 109 9.40 4.30 3.19
C VAL A 109 8.14 3.50 3.49
N ASP A 110 7.37 3.22 2.44
CA ASP A 110 6.26 2.27 2.51
C ASP A 110 6.81 0.85 2.35
N LEU A 111 6.64 0.04 3.38
CA LEU A 111 7.19 -1.31 3.43
C LEU A 111 6.10 -2.34 3.08
N PRO A 112 6.44 -3.40 2.32
CA PRO A 112 5.50 -4.49 2.10
C PRO A 112 5.08 -5.10 3.45
N GLY A 113 3.81 -5.50 3.54
CA GLY A 113 3.27 -6.04 4.79
C GLY A 113 4.05 -7.24 5.32
N VAL A 114 4.03 -7.44 6.64
CA VAL A 114 4.79 -8.49 7.35
C VAL A 114 4.41 -9.93 6.90
N ARG A 115 3.32 -10.07 6.15
CA ARG A 115 2.83 -11.32 5.56
C ARG A 115 2.91 -11.34 4.03
N ASP A 116 3.82 -10.58 3.44
CA ASP A 116 4.07 -10.65 2.00
C ASP A 116 4.50 -12.09 1.63
N ALA A 117 3.71 -12.72 0.75
CA ALA A 117 3.96 -14.09 0.32
C ALA A 117 5.25 -14.21 -0.52
N ASN A 118 5.78 -13.09 -1.03
CA ASN A 118 7.06 -13.01 -1.70
C ASN A 118 8.20 -12.80 -0.68
N ALA A 119 8.92 -13.88 -0.39
CA ALA A 119 10.05 -13.88 0.54
C ALA A 119 11.18 -12.89 0.16
N ALA A 120 11.35 -12.53 -1.12
CA ALA A 120 12.32 -11.51 -1.52
C ALA A 120 11.88 -10.11 -1.06
N ARG A 121 10.59 -9.79 -1.17
CA ARG A 121 10.02 -8.52 -0.67
C ARG A 121 10.05 -8.45 0.85
N GLY A 122 9.75 -9.57 1.53
CA GLY A 122 9.88 -9.69 2.98
C GLY A 122 11.30 -9.37 3.47
N ARG A 123 12.34 -9.93 2.84
CA ARG A 123 13.74 -9.65 3.18
C ARG A 123 14.14 -8.19 2.95
N VAL A 124 13.63 -7.57 1.88
CA VAL A 124 13.83 -6.12 1.65
C VAL A 124 13.19 -5.33 2.78
N ALA A 125 11.93 -5.63 3.14
CA ALA A 125 11.25 -4.99 4.26
C ALA A 125 12.04 -5.09 5.58
N GLU A 126 12.50 -6.30 5.93
CA GLU A 126 13.31 -6.53 7.14
C GLU A 126 14.61 -5.72 7.15
N SER A 127 15.28 -5.57 5.99
CA SER A 127 16.48 -4.74 5.89
C SER A 127 16.20 -3.25 6.08
N TYR A 128 15.07 -2.74 5.57
CA TYR A 128 14.71 -1.34 5.74
C TYR A 128 14.28 -1.06 7.17
N LEU A 129 13.50 -1.95 7.80
CA LEU A 129 13.09 -1.81 9.20
C LEU A 129 14.30 -1.57 10.13
N LYS A 130 15.40 -2.30 9.94
CA LYS A 130 16.63 -2.13 10.73
C LYS A 130 17.34 -0.79 10.56
N GLN A 131 17.03 -0.05 9.49
CA GLN A 131 17.66 1.22 9.14
C GLN A 131 16.73 2.42 9.39
N CYS A 132 15.45 2.19 9.66
CA CYS A 132 14.47 3.25 9.91
C CYS A 132 14.78 3.97 11.23
N GLY A 133 14.83 5.30 11.24
CA GLY A 133 15.00 6.06 12.49
C GLY A 133 13.74 6.05 13.39
N ALA A 134 12.57 5.89 12.77
CA ALA A 134 11.28 5.74 13.41
C ALA A 134 10.41 4.79 12.59
N VAL A 135 9.54 4.03 13.25
CA VAL A 135 8.66 3.05 12.61
C VAL A 135 7.21 3.37 12.96
N TRP A 136 6.38 3.55 11.94
CA TRP A 136 4.94 3.73 12.12
C TRP A 136 4.19 2.46 11.74
N VAL A 137 3.40 1.94 12.67
CA VAL A 137 2.53 0.79 12.43
C VAL A 137 1.12 1.31 12.20
N ALA A 138 0.68 1.27 10.94
CA ALA A 138 -0.67 1.66 10.55
C ALA A 138 -1.65 0.47 10.66
N ALA A 139 -2.69 0.58 11.49
CA ALA A 139 -3.71 -0.48 11.64
C ALA A 139 -5.10 0.08 12.01
N GLU A 140 -6.17 -0.48 11.45
CA GLU A 140 -7.56 -0.18 11.84
C GLU A 140 -7.84 -0.59 13.30
N VAL A 141 -8.56 0.23 14.07
CA VAL A 141 -8.88 -0.04 15.49
C VAL A 141 -9.66 -1.35 15.70
N THR A 142 -10.62 -1.65 14.81
CA THR A 142 -11.41 -2.90 14.85
C THR A 142 -10.54 -4.14 14.60
N ARG A 143 -9.39 -3.97 13.92
CA ARG A 143 -8.41 -5.03 13.67
C ARG A 143 -7.26 -5.04 14.67
N ALA A 144 -6.99 -3.98 15.42
CA ALA A 144 -5.89 -3.97 16.40
C ALA A 144 -6.09 -5.00 17.52
N VAL A 145 -7.35 -5.33 17.84
CA VAL A 145 -7.73 -6.31 18.87
C VAL A 145 -7.75 -7.75 18.33
N ASP A 146 -8.08 -7.98 17.04
CA ASP A 146 -8.30 -9.32 16.47
C ASP A 146 -7.35 -9.74 15.34
N ASN A 147 -6.59 -8.83 14.74
CA ASN A 147 -5.70 -9.15 13.63
C ASN A 147 -4.44 -9.85 14.15
N ALA A 148 -4.31 -11.12 13.82
CA ALA A 148 -3.11 -11.91 14.10
C ALA A 148 -1.81 -11.21 13.63
N SER A 149 -1.84 -10.42 12.55
CA SER A 149 -0.67 -9.65 12.06
C SER A 149 -0.30 -8.49 12.99
N ALA A 150 -1.30 -7.83 13.57
CA ALA A 150 -1.09 -6.77 14.56
C ALA A 150 -0.64 -7.36 15.90
N LYS A 151 -1.17 -8.54 16.29
CA LYS A 151 -0.71 -9.30 17.46
C LYS A 151 0.71 -9.85 17.29
N ASP A 152 1.11 -10.24 16.09
CA ASP A 152 2.48 -10.67 15.78
C ASP A 152 3.45 -9.48 15.82
N LEU A 153 3.05 -8.32 15.27
CA LEU A 153 3.77 -7.04 15.35
C LEU A 153 3.83 -6.46 16.77
N LEU A 154 2.77 -6.64 17.58
CA LEU A 154 2.76 -6.30 19.01
C LEU A 154 3.34 -7.44 19.87
N GLY A 155 3.66 -8.56 19.24
CA GLY A 155 4.09 -9.79 19.87
C GLY A 155 5.47 -9.64 20.50
N SER A 156 5.74 -10.48 21.50
CA SER A 156 7.01 -10.46 22.21
C SER A 156 8.22 -10.60 21.29
N THR A 157 8.07 -11.25 20.13
CA THR A 157 9.13 -11.45 19.14
C THR A 157 9.48 -10.18 18.37
N PHE A 158 8.51 -9.44 17.85
CA PHE A 158 8.77 -8.17 17.15
C PHE A 158 9.30 -7.12 18.12
N ARG A 159 8.69 -7.02 19.31
CA ARG A 159 9.17 -6.14 20.39
C ARG A 159 10.61 -6.46 20.81
N ARG A 160 10.94 -7.75 20.98
CA ARG A 160 12.30 -8.20 21.33
C ARG A 160 13.28 -7.92 20.19
N GLN A 161 12.87 -8.10 18.93
CA GLN A 161 13.72 -7.80 17.78
C GLN A 161 13.99 -6.30 17.67
N MET A 162 12.97 -5.44 17.83
CA MET A 162 13.13 -3.99 17.87
C MET A 162 13.97 -3.50 19.06
N LEU A 163 13.89 -4.18 20.20
CA LEU A 163 14.76 -3.92 21.35
C LEU A 163 16.22 -4.29 21.07
N MET A 164 16.46 -5.45 20.45
CA MET A 164 17.80 -5.87 20.05
C MET A 164 18.40 -4.98 18.95
N ASP A 165 17.55 -4.48 18.05
CA ASP A 165 17.92 -3.56 16.98
C ASP A 165 18.05 -2.10 17.47
N GLY A 166 17.80 -1.82 18.76
CA GLY A 166 17.93 -0.49 19.37
C GLY A 166 16.84 0.52 18.99
N GLN A 167 15.76 0.06 18.36
CA GLN A 167 14.69 0.91 17.79
C GLN A 167 13.41 0.95 18.63
N TYR A 168 13.40 0.30 19.80
CA TYR A 168 12.21 0.13 20.62
C TYR A 168 11.55 1.45 21.03
N SER A 169 12.32 2.52 21.23
CA SER A 169 11.80 3.82 21.66
C SER A 169 11.06 4.62 20.57
N ASN A 170 11.17 4.22 19.30
CA ASN A 170 10.74 5.05 18.17
C ASN A 170 9.62 4.39 17.33
N ILE A 171 8.81 3.53 17.96
CA ILE A 171 7.65 2.90 17.34
C ILE A 171 6.39 3.67 17.70
N SER A 172 5.63 4.11 16.71
CA SER A 172 4.33 4.74 16.90
C SER A 172 3.24 3.93 16.21
N PHE A 173 2.14 3.69 16.91
CA PHE A 173 0.94 3.09 16.32
C PHE A 173 0.03 4.21 15.82
N VAL A 174 -0.25 4.20 14.53
CA VAL A 174 -1.16 5.13 13.89
C VAL A 174 -2.42 4.34 13.53
N SER A 175 -3.52 4.63 14.21
CA SER A 175 -4.80 4.03 13.85
C SER A 175 -5.67 5.03 13.13
N GLU A 176 -6.22 4.60 11.99
CA GLU A 176 -7.35 5.29 11.40
C GLU A 176 -8.58 4.93 12.24
N ILE A 177 -9.03 5.87 13.07
CA ILE A 177 -10.44 5.95 13.44
C ILE A 177 -11.12 6.60 12.23
N VAL A 178 -11.37 5.82 11.19
CA VAL A 178 -12.56 6.12 10.38
C VAL A 178 -13.69 5.46 11.16
N LEU A 179 -14.45 6.31 11.85
CA LEU A 179 -15.61 5.95 12.68
C LEU A 179 -16.50 4.94 11.93
N ASN A 180 -16.33 3.66 12.24
CA ASN A 180 -17.32 2.63 11.96
C ASN A 180 -17.95 2.15 13.27
N LEU A 181 -18.01 3.04 14.27
CA LEU A 181 -18.95 2.91 15.36
C LEU A 181 -20.30 3.20 14.74
N GLY A 182 -21.18 2.20 14.69
CA GLY A 182 -22.55 2.43 14.23
C GLY A 182 -23.20 3.54 15.06
N ALA A 183 -24.09 4.33 14.45
CA ALA A 183 -24.76 5.47 15.08
C ALA A 183 -25.29 5.16 16.49
N ARG A 184 -25.79 3.94 16.70
CA ARG A 184 -26.27 3.43 17.98
C ARG A 184 -25.20 3.41 19.08
N GLU A 185 -23.98 2.98 18.77
CA GLU A 185 -22.89 2.91 19.74
C GLU A 185 -22.32 4.30 20.07
N ILE A 186 -22.36 5.22 19.09
CA ILE A 186 -22.02 6.62 19.33
C ILE A 186 -23.05 7.26 20.26
N CYS A 187 -24.34 7.02 20.03
CA CYS A 187 -25.44 7.51 20.86
C CYS A 187 -25.33 7.03 22.31
N GLU A 188 -25.12 5.72 22.53
CA GLU A 188 -24.95 5.15 23.88
C GLU A 188 -23.77 5.74 24.64
N ARG A 189 -22.63 5.97 23.96
CA ARG A 189 -21.42 6.48 24.63
C ARG A 189 -21.43 7.99 24.85
N SER A 190 -22.07 8.73 23.97
CA SER A 190 -22.19 10.20 24.06
C SER A 190 -23.37 10.65 24.91
N GLY A 191 -24.29 9.75 25.27
CA GLY A 191 -25.55 10.09 25.91
C GLY A 191 -26.51 10.86 24.99
N THR A 192 -26.24 10.87 23.69
CA THR A 192 -27.05 11.55 22.68
C THR A 192 -28.13 10.60 22.17
N SER A 193 -29.36 11.10 21.95
CA SER A 193 -30.41 10.26 21.39
C SER A 193 -30.15 9.95 19.91
N PRO A 194 -30.62 8.79 19.38
CA PRO A 194 -30.51 8.49 17.96
C PRO A 194 -31.18 9.51 17.05
N GLU A 195 -32.23 10.18 17.53
CA GLU A 195 -32.94 11.22 16.80
C GLU A 195 -32.10 12.50 16.70
N ASP A 196 -31.49 12.93 17.80
CA ASP A 196 -30.58 14.10 17.81
C ASP A 196 -29.34 13.84 16.96
N PHE A 197 -28.81 12.62 17.00
CA PHE A 197 -27.69 12.22 16.15
C PHE A 197 -28.05 12.26 14.66
N ALA A 198 -29.23 11.76 14.29
CA ALA A 198 -29.72 11.82 12.90
C ALA A 198 -29.94 13.27 12.43
N ALA A 199 -30.55 14.11 13.27
CA ALA A 199 -30.75 15.52 12.97
C ALA A 199 -29.41 16.27 12.77
N LEU A 200 -28.39 15.94 13.58
CA LEU A 200 -27.06 16.51 13.45
C LEU A 200 -26.36 16.02 12.16
N ASP A 201 -26.48 14.74 11.81
CA ASP A 201 -25.91 14.18 10.58
C ASP A 201 -26.54 14.83 9.33
N ASP A 202 -27.87 15.02 9.33
CA ASP A 202 -28.59 15.71 8.26
C ASP A 202 -28.16 17.19 8.14
N ALA A 203 -27.96 17.87 9.27
CA ALA A 203 -27.47 19.26 9.28
C ALA A 203 -26.04 19.37 8.72
N ILE A 204 -25.15 18.45 9.08
CA ILE A 204 -23.77 18.41 8.56
C ILE A 204 -23.78 18.17 7.05
N ARG A 205 -24.60 17.24 6.55
CA ARG A 205 -24.73 16.98 5.11
C ARG A 205 -25.27 18.19 4.36
N GLY A 206 -26.23 18.91 4.93
CA GLY A 206 -26.74 20.17 4.39
C GLY A 206 -25.63 21.21 4.24
N LEU A 207 -24.87 21.47 5.31
CA LEU A 207 -23.77 22.43 5.30
C LEU A 207 -22.65 22.05 4.32
N GLN A 208 -22.35 20.76 4.17
CA GLN A 208 -21.38 20.27 3.19
C GLN A 208 -21.86 20.53 1.75
N GLY A 209 -23.15 20.29 1.47
CA GLY A 209 -23.75 20.61 0.18
C GLY A 209 -23.69 22.10 -0.15
N ASP A 210 -23.98 22.96 0.84
CA ASP A 210 -23.89 24.41 0.70
C ASP A 210 -22.44 24.87 0.43
N GLN A 211 -21.47 24.27 1.14
CA GLN A 211 -20.05 24.55 0.94
C GLN A 211 -19.61 24.19 -0.49
N GLU A 212 -20.00 23.01 -0.99
CA GLU A 212 -19.70 22.60 -2.38
C GLU A 212 -20.35 23.53 -3.41
N GLY A 213 -21.59 23.97 -3.15
CA GLY A 213 -22.29 24.95 -3.98
C GLY A 213 -21.54 26.27 -4.06
N LEU A 214 -21.17 26.83 -2.91
CA LEU A 214 -20.42 28.09 -2.82
C LEU A 214 -19.04 27.99 -3.48
N GLU A 215 -18.32 26.88 -3.31
CA GLU A 215 -17.05 26.65 -4.02
C GLU A 215 -17.23 26.57 -5.54
N GLY A 216 -18.35 25.99 -5.99
CA GLY A 216 -18.74 25.95 -7.40
C GLY A 216 -18.99 27.34 -7.98
N GLU A 217 -19.73 28.18 -7.26
CA GLU A 217 -20.00 29.57 -7.64
C GLU A 217 -18.72 30.41 -7.66
N LEU A 218 -17.86 30.26 -6.66
CA LEU A 218 -16.56 30.93 -6.58
C LEU A 218 -15.70 30.59 -7.80
N LYS A 219 -15.64 29.31 -8.19
CA LYS A 219 -14.93 28.85 -9.40
C LYS A 219 -15.56 29.43 -10.67
N ARG A 220 -16.88 29.56 -10.72
CA ARG A 220 -17.59 30.14 -11.88
C ARG A 220 -17.28 31.63 -12.03
N LEU A 221 -17.35 32.39 -10.94
CA LEU A 221 -17.02 33.82 -10.89
C LEU A 221 -15.55 34.06 -11.23
N ALA A 222 -14.63 33.27 -10.68
CA ALA A 222 -13.20 33.37 -11.00
C ALA A 222 -12.92 33.19 -12.51
N ARG A 223 -13.64 32.27 -13.17
CA ARG A 223 -13.54 32.09 -14.64
C ARG A 223 -14.09 33.28 -15.43
N GLN A 224 -15.15 33.94 -14.94
CA GLN A 224 -15.73 35.11 -15.61
C GLN A 224 -14.82 36.34 -15.51
N VAL A 225 -14.15 36.52 -14.38
CA VAL A 225 -13.17 37.60 -14.19
C VAL A 225 -11.93 37.38 -15.07
N HIS A 226 -11.48 36.14 -15.22
CA HIS A 226 -10.32 35.80 -16.07
C HIS A 226 -10.58 35.97 -17.58
N HIS A 227 -11.84 36.08 -18.00
CA HIS A 227 -12.22 36.30 -19.41
C HIS A 227 -12.45 37.77 -19.76
N ARG A 228 -12.40 38.67 -18.77
CA ARG A 228 -12.64 40.12 -18.91
C ARG A 228 -11.36 40.97 -18.84
N VAL A 229 -10.20 40.34 -18.68
CA VAL A 229 -8.85 40.94 -18.78
C VAL A 229 -8.20 40.42 -20.05
#